data_AF-A0A1B0CRQ1-F1
#
_entry.id   AF-A0A1B0CRQ1-F1
#
_cell.length_a   1.000
_cell.length_b   1.000
_cell.length_c   1.000
_cell.angle_alpha   90.00
_cell.angle_beta   90.00
_cell.angle_gamma   90.00
#
_symmetry.space_group_name_H-M   'P 1'
#
loop_
_entity.id
_entity.type
_entity.pdbx_description
1 polymer ?
#
loop_
_entity_poly.entity_id
_entity_poly.type
_entity_poly.pdbx_seq_one_letter_code
_entity_poly.pdbx_strand_id
1 'polypeptide(L)'
;MSVQTILLDFSIDPQRLGDDASRKEVRKRIEEALECYIPNLRFVHDLLPEDGYFCTYMDKAGTVVTVRFFHVQGLITVNVEYYKENSEQPRVSLESIKLLENSLRNYLGSERSKHLPPIKRGTYIDVYLTSSDERLIEYDIDKMVFEKRSPFQKVQIVHSKVLGNMLVLDELQNLAEADLIYTETLMMRGVEQYEGKEIVILGGGDGALLYELLKENPKFVTMLEIDDLVMQACNEHMKSICGDVLERRNGPNYEIIVGDCMVALQKYFKDGRKFDYVFGDLTDVPLSPTPTGELWDFIRTFLEASFKVLRPDGKFMTHANGPTVQRR
;
A
#
# COMPACT_ATOMS: atom_id res chain seq x y z
N MET A 1 -19.98 0.10 -2.48
CA MET A 1 -20.47 0.38 -1.12
C MET A 1 -19.28 0.42 -0.17
N SER A 2 -19.46 0.96 1.03
CA SER A 2 -18.46 0.89 2.10
C SER A 2 -19.07 1.27 3.44
N VAL A 3 -18.47 0.82 4.53
CA VAL A 3 -18.67 1.41 5.85
C VAL A 3 -17.81 2.66 5.95
N GLN A 4 -18.44 3.80 6.16
CA GLN A 4 -17.75 5.07 6.39
C GLN A 4 -17.45 5.19 7.88
N THR A 5 -16.16 5.29 8.23
CA THR A 5 -15.71 5.49 9.61
C THR A 5 -15.11 6.90 9.74
N ILE A 6 -15.79 7.76 10.50
CA ILE A 6 -15.33 9.11 10.81
C ILE A 6 -14.75 9.09 12.22
N LEU A 7 -13.56 9.66 12.37
CA LEU A 7 -12.82 9.70 13.63
C LEU A 7 -12.57 11.15 13.99
N LEU A 8 -12.99 11.55 15.21
CA LEU A 8 -12.70 12.85 15.79
C LEU A 8 -12.10 12.69 17.18
N ASP A 9 -11.05 13.46 17.46
CA ASP A 9 -10.33 13.46 18.73
C ASP A 9 -10.31 14.86 19.34
N PHE A 10 -10.47 14.95 20.66
CA PHE A 10 -10.46 16.19 21.43
C PHE A 10 -9.66 16.05 22.71
N SER A 11 -8.69 16.95 22.93
CA SER A 11 -7.94 17.07 24.19
C SER A 11 -8.56 18.17 25.04
N ILE A 12 -8.91 17.87 26.28
CA ILE A 12 -9.56 18.77 27.24
C ILE A 12 -8.90 18.65 28.62
N ASP A 13 -9.19 19.58 29.53
CA ASP A 13 -8.76 19.47 30.93
C ASP A 13 -9.30 18.17 31.57
N PRO A 14 -8.42 17.26 32.04
CA PRO A 14 -8.78 16.03 32.75
C PRO A 14 -9.79 16.24 33.90
N GLN A 15 -9.74 17.38 34.60
CA GLN A 15 -10.63 17.67 35.73
C GLN A 15 -12.10 17.70 35.31
N ARG A 16 -12.39 18.04 34.04
CA ARG A 16 -13.76 18.03 33.49
C ARG A 16 -14.34 16.63 33.29
N LEU A 17 -13.51 15.59 33.40
CA LEU A 17 -13.92 14.19 33.31
C LEU A 17 -13.84 13.46 34.67
N GLY A 18 -13.37 14.13 35.72
CA GLY A 18 -13.07 13.53 37.01
C GLY A 18 -14.30 13.08 37.81
N ASP A 19 -15.37 13.88 37.82
CA ASP A 19 -16.59 13.57 38.56
C ASP A 19 -17.80 13.30 37.65
N ASP A 20 -18.83 12.67 38.22
CA ASP A 20 -20.02 12.21 37.49
C ASP A 20 -20.86 13.36 36.91
N ALA A 21 -20.97 14.48 37.62
CA ALA A 21 -21.76 15.63 37.18
C ALA A 21 -21.09 16.31 35.98
N SER A 22 -19.77 16.53 36.06
CA SER A 22 -18.99 17.10 34.96
C SER A 22 -19.03 16.20 33.72
N ARG A 23 -18.86 14.88 33.88
CA ARG A 23 -18.98 13.93 32.76
C ARG A 23 -20.35 13.97 32.08
N LYS A 24 -21.43 14.02 32.86
CA LYS A 24 -22.80 14.08 32.32
C LYS A 24 -23.06 15.36 31.54
N GLU A 25 -22.55 16.51 32.00
CA GLU A 25 -22.64 17.77 31.27
C GLU A 25 -21.85 17.70 29.95
N VAL A 26 -20.61 17.21 29.99
CA VAL A 26 -19.79 17.04 28.78
C VAL A 26 -20.48 16.11 27.77
N ARG A 27 -21.00 14.96 28.22
CA ARG A 27 -21.77 14.03 27.39
C ARG A 27 -22.98 14.70 26.74
N LYS A 28 -23.76 15.45 27.53
CA LYS A 28 -24.95 16.15 27.03
C LYS A 28 -24.59 17.16 25.93
N ARG A 29 -23.50 17.90 26.09
CA ARG A 29 -23.01 18.83 25.05
C ARG A 29 -22.58 18.12 23.77
N ILE A 30 -21.94 16.96 23.91
CA ILE A 30 -21.57 16.14 22.76
C ILE A 30 -22.82 15.64 22.04
N GLU A 31 -23.82 15.16 22.78
CA GLU A 31 -25.11 14.71 22.24
C GLU A 31 -25.84 15.83 21.48
N GLU A 32 -25.96 17.02 22.09
CA GLU A 32 -26.56 18.22 21.46
C GLU A 32 -25.85 18.58 20.15
N ALA A 33 -24.51 18.54 20.13
CA ALA A 33 -23.73 18.84 18.95
C ALA A 33 -23.88 17.75 17.87
N LEU A 34 -23.87 16.46 18.25
CA LEU A 34 -24.05 15.35 17.32
C LEU A 34 -25.41 15.40 16.63
N GLU A 35 -26.48 15.70 17.36
CA GLU A 35 -27.85 15.73 16.81
C GLU A 35 -28.03 16.80 15.71
N CYS A 36 -27.25 17.89 15.78
CA CYS A 36 -27.27 18.95 14.76
C CYS A 36 -26.73 18.50 13.39
N TYR A 37 -25.85 17.49 13.35
CA TYR A 37 -25.22 17.00 12.12
C TYR A 37 -25.61 15.57 11.75
N ILE A 38 -26.13 14.81 12.72
CA ILE A 38 -26.59 13.42 12.57
C ILE A 38 -27.97 13.34 13.23
N PRO A 39 -29.05 13.65 12.49
CA PRO A 39 -30.38 13.77 13.07
C PRO A 39 -30.92 12.40 13.50
N ASN A 40 -31.76 12.40 14.54
CA ASN A 40 -32.42 11.21 15.10
C ASN A 40 -31.50 10.19 15.80
N LEU A 41 -30.29 10.58 16.19
CA LEU A 41 -29.47 9.79 17.10
C LEU A 41 -30.19 9.61 18.43
N ARG A 42 -30.14 8.40 18.97
CA ARG A 42 -30.68 8.08 20.30
C ARG A 42 -29.60 7.45 21.14
N PHE A 43 -29.52 7.87 22.39
CA PHE A 43 -28.71 7.18 23.39
C PHE A 43 -29.14 5.72 23.51
N VAL A 44 -28.17 4.81 23.50
CA VAL A 44 -28.40 3.35 23.60
C VAL A 44 -27.90 2.84 24.94
N HIS A 45 -26.64 3.09 25.26
CA HIS A 45 -25.99 2.51 26.43
C HIS A 45 -24.74 3.30 26.82
N ASP A 46 -24.37 3.20 28.10
CA ASP A 46 -23.12 3.71 28.64
C ASP A 46 -22.46 2.76 29.63
N LEU A 47 -21.15 2.88 29.77
CA LEU A 47 -20.31 2.09 30.67
C LEU A 47 -19.23 2.98 31.29
N LEU A 48 -18.83 2.65 32.51
CA LEU A 48 -17.76 3.32 33.25
C LEU A 48 -16.61 2.33 33.54
N PRO A 49 -15.74 2.04 32.56
CA PRO A 49 -14.54 1.24 32.78
C PRO A 49 -13.49 1.97 33.64
N GLU A 50 -12.48 1.25 34.12
CA GLU A 50 -11.42 1.82 34.96
C GLU A 50 -10.67 2.98 34.30
N ASP A 51 -10.52 2.95 32.98
CA ASP A 51 -9.79 3.95 32.20
C ASP A 51 -10.63 5.18 31.81
N GLY A 52 -11.93 5.20 32.13
CA GLY A 52 -12.79 6.27 31.64
C GLY A 52 -14.27 5.97 31.58
N TYR A 53 -14.92 6.63 30.63
CA TYR A 53 -16.35 6.49 30.36
C TYR A 53 -16.56 6.19 28.86
N PHE A 54 -17.65 5.51 28.55
CA PHE A 54 -18.02 5.10 27.21
C PHE A 54 -19.52 5.29 27.03
N CYS A 55 -19.96 5.85 25.90
CA CYS A 55 -21.37 5.82 25.53
C CYS A 55 -21.57 5.58 24.03
N THR A 56 -22.74 5.04 23.70
CA THR A 56 -23.14 4.72 22.33
C THR A 56 -24.47 5.38 21.99
N TYR A 57 -24.54 5.93 20.79
CA TYR A 57 -25.74 6.44 20.17
C TYR A 57 -26.01 5.70 18.86
N MET A 58 -27.28 5.50 18.52
CA MET A 58 -27.67 4.91 17.25
C MET A 58 -28.91 5.59 16.68
N ASP A 59 -28.98 5.68 15.36
CA ASP A 59 -30.22 6.03 14.65
C ASP A 59 -30.92 4.78 14.08
N LYS A 60 -32.14 4.94 13.57
CA LYS A 60 -32.87 3.85 12.90
C LYS A 60 -32.30 3.48 11.53
N ALA A 61 -31.49 4.35 10.95
CA ALA A 61 -30.89 4.17 9.64
C ALA A 61 -29.55 3.40 9.70
N GLY A 62 -29.15 2.94 10.88
CA GLY A 62 -27.96 2.12 11.11
C GLY A 62 -26.68 2.93 11.35
N THR A 63 -26.76 4.23 11.57
CA THR A 63 -25.62 5.04 12.03
C THR A 63 -25.32 4.71 13.49
N VAL A 64 -24.08 4.37 13.80
CA VAL A 64 -23.60 4.11 15.16
C VAL A 64 -22.57 5.18 15.51
N VAL A 65 -22.76 5.85 16.64
CA VAL A 65 -21.77 6.77 17.20
C VAL A 65 -21.30 6.22 18.53
N THR A 66 -19.99 6.11 18.70
CA THR A 66 -19.37 5.76 19.99
C THR A 66 -18.53 6.93 20.47
N VAL A 67 -18.64 7.23 21.76
CA VAL A 67 -17.86 8.28 22.40
C VAL A 67 -17.11 7.67 23.57
N ARG A 68 -15.79 7.83 23.57
CA ARG A 68 -14.88 7.39 24.63
C ARG A 68 -14.28 8.59 25.33
N PHE A 69 -14.26 8.55 26.65
CA PHE A 69 -13.73 9.60 27.52
C PHE A 69 -12.62 9.00 28.38
N PHE A 70 -11.37 9.34 28.12
CA PHE A 70 -10.21 8.92 28.88
C PHE A 70 -9.87 10.00 29.92
N HIS A 71 -10.31 9.78 31.15
CA HIS A 71 -10.33 10.81 32.18
C HIS A 71 -8.93 11.21 32.68
N VAL A 72 -7.96 10.29 32.73
CA VAL A 72 -6.59 10.60 33.16
C VAL A 72 -5.86 11.48 32.15
N GLN A 73 -6.04 11.17 30.86
CA GLN A 73 -5.37 11.86 29.75
C GLN A 73 -6.11 13.12 29.28
N GLY A 74 -7.37 13.30 29.69
CA GLY A 74 -8.21 14.38 29.17
C GLY A 74 -8.50 14.21 27.67
N LEU A 75 -8.68 12.97 27.19
CA LEU A 75 -8.93 12.68 25.78
C LEU A 75 -10.38 12.23 25.59
N ILE A 76 -11.06 12.80 24.60
CA ILE A 76 -12.36 12.34 24.12
C ILE A 76 -12.21 11.92 22.66
N THR A 77 -12.64 10.70 22.33
CA THR A 77 -12.71 10.23 20.94
C THR A 77 -14.16 9.98 20.55
N VAL A 78 -14.51 10.36 19.33
CA VAL A 78 -15.85 10.20 18.74
C VAL A 78 -15.69 9.44 17.44
N ASN A 79 -16.27 8.25 17.37
CA ASN A 79 -16.31 7.44 16.15
C ASN A 79 -17.73 7.41 15.62
N VAL A 80 -17.92 7.79 14.36
CA VAL A 80 -19.21 7.68 13.65
C VAL A 80 -19.04 6.63 12.56
N GLU A 81 -19.87 5.61 12.57
CA GLU A 81 -19.89 4.55 11.58
C GLU A 81 -21.26 4.44 10.92
N TYR A 82 -21.29 4.40 9.60
CA TYR A 82 -22.51 4.13 8.85
C TYR A 82 -22.19 3.47 7.52
N TYR A 83 -23.14 2.68 7.04
CA TYR A 83 -23.05 2.09 5.71
C TYR A 83 -23.47 3.09 4.63
N LYS A 84 -22.69 3.17 3.54
CA LYS A 84 -22.92 4.05 2.40
C LYS A 84 -22.87 3.26 1.10
N GLU A 85 -23.94 3.33 0.31
CA GLU A 85 -23.94 2.78 -1.05
C GLU A 85 -23.11 3.63 -2.02
N ASN A 86 -22.68 3.04 -3.14
CA ASN A 86 -21.87 3.78 -4.14
C ASN A 86 -22.61 4.95 -4.77
N SER A 87 -23.92 4.80 -5.00
CA SER A 87 -24.79 5.82 -5.60
C SER A 87 -25.23 6.92 -4.64
N GLU A 88 -25.04 6.72 -3.33
CA GLU A 88 -25.50 7.65 -2.31
C GLU A 88 -24.45 8.73 -2.01
N GLN A 89 -24.93 9.91 -1.61
CA GLN A 89 -24.08 10.93 -1.00
C GLN A 89 -23.72 10.53 0.43
N PRO A 90 -22.57 10.97 0.97
CA PRO A 90 -22.23 10.76 2.37
C PRO A 90 -23.33 11.34 3.28
N ARG A 91 -23.78 10.56 4.27
CA ARG A 91 -24.75 11.03 5.27
C ARG A 91 -24.19 12.18 6.10
N VAL A 92 -22.89 12.12 6.38
CA VAL A 92 -22.14 13.18 7.04
C VAL A 92 -21.07 13.64 6.06
N SER A 93 -21.27 14.84 5.50
CA SER A 93 -20.33 15.42 4.54
C SER A 93 -19.03 15.87 5.21
N LEU A 94 -17.95 16.06 4.44
CA LEU A 94 -16.69 16.59 4.98
C LEU A 94 -16.87 17.99 5.61
N GLU A 95 -17.76 18.80 5.05
CA GLU A 95 -18.10 20.11 5.64
C GLU A 95 -18.81 19.94 6.98
N SER A 96 -19.78 19.03 7.07
CA SER A 96 -20.47 18.70 8.31
C SER A 96 -19.51 18.18 9.38
N ILE A 97 -18.51 17.36 9.01
CA ILE A 97 -17.45 16.88 9.93
C ILE A 97 -16.66 18.06 10.49
N LYS A 98 -16.24 19.00 9.65
CA LYS A 98 -15.48 20.20 10.07
C LYS A 98 -16.32 21.10 10.99
N LEU A 99 -17.60 21.28 10.67
CA LEU A 99 -18.50 22.08 11.49
C LEU A 99 -18.78 21.42 12.84
N LEU A 100 -18.99 20.09 12.86
CA LEU A 100 -19.13 19.30 14.08
C LEU A 100 -17.87 19.40 14.95
N GLU A 101 -16.68 19.22 14.36
CA GLU A 101 -15.41 19.36 15.08
C GLU A 101 -15.28 20.74 15.73
N ASN A 102 -15.53 21.81 14.99
CA ASN A 102 -15.42 23.18 15.51
C ASN A 102 -16.44 23.45 16.64
N SER A 103 -17.67 22.96 16.47
CA SER A 103 -18.73 23.05 17.48
C SER A 103 -18.30 22.37 18.79
N LEU A 104 -17.86 21.11 18.70
CA LEU A 104 -17.38 20.34 19.83
C LEU A 104 -16.14 20.97 20.46
N ARG A 105 -15.16 21.41 19.67
CA ARG A 105 -13.96 22.08 20.19
C ARG A 105 -14.31 23.27 21.07
N ASN A 106 -15.24 24.11 20.63
CA ASN A 106 -15.65 25.30 21.37
C ASN A 106 -16.42 24.93 22.65
N TYR A 107 -17.38 24.00 22.59
CA TYR A 107 -18.13 23.57 23.79
C TYR A 107 -17.24 22.86 24.83
N LEU A 108 -16.31 22.04 24.34
CA LEU A 108 -15.39 21.27 25.16
C LEU A 108 -14.21 22.09 25.65
N GLY A 109 -14.07 23.36 25.22
CA GLY A 109 -12.89 24.17 25.52
C GLY A 109 -11.59 23.43 25.18
N SER A 110 -11.61 22.70 24.07
CA SER A 110 -10.55 21.75 23.72
C SER A 110 -9.29 22.47 23.25
N GLU A 111 -8.15 22.12 23.84
CA GLU A 111 -6.84 22.67 23.47
C GLU A 111 -6.40 22.20 22.07
N ARG A 112 -6.80 20.96 21.72
CA ARG A 112 -6.50 20.34 20.44
C ARG A 112 -7.69 19.50 19.99
N SER A 113 -8.21 19.78 18.80
CA SER A 113 -9.15 18.92 18.09
C SER A 113 -8.54 18.39 16.80
N LYS A 114 -8.97 17.22 16.34
CA LYS A 114 -8.59 16.67 15.05
C LYS A 114 -9.71 15.82 14.48
N HIS A 115 -10.01 15.97 13.19
CA HIS A 115 -10.66 14.92 12.40
C HIS A 115 -9.66 14.34 11.37
N LEU A 116 -9.86 13.06 11.05
CA LEU A 116 -9.23 12.41 9.90
C LEU A 116 -10.19 12.40 8.70
N PRO A 117 -9.68 12.31 7.46
CA PRO A 117 -10.52 11.91 6.34
C PRO A 117 -11.28 10.61 6.67
N PRO A 118 -12.56 10.47 6.30
CA PRO A 118 -13.31 9.26 6.57
C PRO A 118 -12.65 8.03 5.95
N ILE A 119 -12.45 6.98 6.76
CA ILE A 119 -11.89 5.71 6.31
C ILE A 119 -13.02 4.87 5.70
N LYS A 120 -12.82 4.39 4.47
CA LYS A 120 -13.79 3.56 3.72
C LYS A 120 -13.47 2.09 3.96
N ARG A 121 -14.22 1.43 4.84
CA ARG A 121 -14.00 0.02 5.19
C ARG A 121 -14.89 -0.90 4.35
N GLY A 122 -14.36 -2.06 3.95
CA GLY A 122 -15.11 -3.07 3.19
C GLY A 122 -15.47 -2.62 1.78
N THR A 123 -14.63 -1.79 1.16
CA THR A 123 -14.71 -1.48 -0.27
C THR A 123 -14.37 -2.73 -1.08
N TYR A 124 -14.94 -2.85 -2.28
CA TYR A 124 -14.53 -3.91 -3.22
C TYR A 124 -13.14 -3.66 -3.81
N ILE A 125 -12.74 -2.38 -3.86
CA ILE A 125 -11.43 -1.94 -4.32
C ILE A 125 -10.70 -1.41 -3.09
N ASP A 126 -9.59 -2.02 -2.74
CA ASP A 126 -8.76 -1.53 -1.65
C ASP A 126 -8.01 -0.28 -2.13
N VAL A 127 -8.33 0.84 -1.49
CA VAL A 127 -7.68 2.15 -1.75
C VAL A 127 -6.62 2.48 -0.70
N TYR A 128 -6.51 1.63 0.32
CA TYR A 128 -5.57 1.79 1.43
C TYR A 128 -4.48 0.73 1.31
N LEU A 129 -3.28 1.16 0.96
CA LEU A 129 -2.09 0.29 0.95
C LEU A 129 -1.13 0.75 2.04
N THR A 130 -0.27 -0.17 2.47
CA THR A 130 0.70 0.10 3.53
C THR A 130 2.07 0.36 2.90
N SER A 131 2.78 1.39 3.34
CA SER A 131 4.17 1.61 2.92
C SER A 131 5.10 0.57 3.53
N SER A 132 6.32 0.47 2.99
CA SER A 132 7.36 -0.42 3.52
C SER A 132 7.74 -0.14 4.99
N ASP A 133 7.46 1.05 5.52
CA ASP A 133 7.62 1.44 6.92
C ASP A 133 6.28 1.51 7.71
N GLU A 134 5.29 0.72 7.29
CA GLU A 134 4.02 0.49 7.99
C GLU A 134 3.10 1.72 8.11
N ARG A 135 3.24 2.72 7.23
CA ARG A 135 2.33 3.88 7.20
C ARG A 135 1.12 3.59 6.34
N LEU A 136 -0.05 4.02 6.81
CA LEU A 136 -1.30 3.99 6.05
C LEU A 136 -1.25 5.03 4.92
N ILE A 137 -1.44 4.59 3.67
CA ILE A 137 -1.52 5.45 2.49
C ILE A 137 -2.86 5.22 1.81
N GLU A 138 -3.66 6.28 1.64
CA GLU A 138 -4.82 6.26 0.74
C GLU A 138 -4.39 6.69 -0.65
N TYR A 139 -4.58 5.81 -1.64
CA TYR A 139 -4.39 6.10 -3.05
C TYR A 139 -5.69 6.62 -3.68
N ASP A 140 -5.56 7.37 -4.76
CA ASP A 140 -6.66 7.89 -5.58
C ASP A 140 -7.19 6.85 -6.59
N ILE A 141 -7.27 5.60 -6.16
CA ILE A 141 -7.75 4.47 -6.96
C ILE A 141 -9.25 4.62 -7.23
N ASP A 142 -9.65 4.49 -8.49
CA ASP A 142 -11.05 4.57 -8.89
C ASP A 142 -11.60 3.32 -9.58
N LYS A 143 -10.73 2.37 -9.97
CA LYS A 143 -11.14 1.17 -10.69
C LYS A 143 -10.25 -0.03 -10.38
N MET A 144 -10.89 -1.18 -10.17
CA MET A 144 -10.26 -2.50 -10.26
C MET A 144 -10.22 -2.90 -11.74
N VAL A 145 -9.03 -2.97 -12.33
CA VAL A 145 -8.83 -3.30 -13.75
C VAL A 145 -8.72 -4.82 -13.93
N PHE A 146 -7.98 -5.48 -13.04
CA PHE A 146 -7.75 -6.92 -13.05
C PHE A 146 -7.56 -7.43 -11.63
N GLU A 147 -8.09 -8.61 -11.33
CA GLU A 147 -7.83 -9.31 -10.07
C GLU A 147 -7.94 -10.82 -10.27
N LYS A 148 -6.85 -11.55 -9.99
CA LYS A 148 -6.82 -13.01 -9.93
C LYS A 148 -5.76 -13.47 -8.92
N ARG A 149 -5.86 -14.72 -8.46
CA ARG A 149 -4.81 -15.36 -7.65
C ARG A 149 -4.11 -16.42 -8.47
N SER A 150 -2.79 -16.31 -8.61
CA SER A 150 -1.92 -17.34 -9.19
C SER A 150 -1.57 -18.39 -8.13
N PRO A 151 -0.86 -19.48 -8.49
CA PRO A 151 -0.26 -20.38 -7.50
C PRO A 151 0.74 -19.71 -6.55
N PHE A 152 1.23 -18.51 -6.88
CA PHE A 152 2.28 -17.80 -6.16
C PHE A 152 1.74 -16.66 -5.30
N GLN A 153 0.83 -15.84 -5.85
CA GLN A 153 0.41 -14.58 -5.22
C GLN A 153 -0.96 -14.09 -5.72
N LYS A 154 -1.56 -13.13 -5.02
CA LYS A 154 -2.66 -12.33 -5.56
C LYS A 154 -2.09 -11.30 -6.53
N VAL A 155 -2.63 -11.25 -7.75
CA VAL A 155 -2.24 -10.32 -8.80
C VAL A 155 -3.40 -9.36 -9.08
N GLN A 156 -3.16 -8.08 -8.88
CA GLN A 156 -4.12 -7.02 -9.14
C GLN A 156 -3.53 -5.95 -10.04
N ILE A 157 -4.36 -5.41 -10.94
CA ILE A 157 -4.12 -4.13 -11.59
C ILE A 157 -5.25 -3.19 -11.15
N VAL A 158 -4.89 -2.08 -10.54
CA VAL A 158 -5.82 -1.01 -10.15
C VAL A 158 -5.50 0.26 -10.92
N HIS A 159 -6.50 1.08 -11.20
CA HIS A 159 -6.30 2.38 -11.84
C HIS A 159 -6.26 3.49 -10.78
N SER A 160 -5.14 4.21 -10.72
CA SER A 160 -4.97 5.48 -10.01
C SER A 160 -5.05 6.63 -11.00
N LYS A 161 -5.72 7.72 -10.61
CA LYS A 161 -5.88 8.88 -11.52
C LYS A 161 -4.57 9.59 -11.78
N VAL A 162 -3.65 9.61 -10.83
CA VAL A 162 -2.34 10.27 -10.96
C VAL A 162 -1.23 9.31 -11.40
N LEU A 163 -1.28 8.02 -11.04
CA LEU A 163 -0.24 7.05 -11.36
C LEU A 163 -0.53 6.20 -12.60
N GLY A 164 -1.76 6.24 -13.11
CA GLY A 164 -2.22 5.34 -14.17
C GLY A 164 -2.54 3.95 -13.63
N ASN A 165 -2.42 2.93 -14.46
CA ASN A 165 -2.56 1.56 -14.00
C ASN A 165 -1.38 1.19 -13.09
N MET A 166 -1.67 0.43 -12.04
CA MET A 166 -0.73 0.08 -10.98
C MET A 166 -0.82 -1.40 -10.67
N LEU A 167 0.32 -2.09 -10.75
CA LEU A 167 0.51 -3.47 -10.36
C LEU A 167 0.58 -3.57 -8.84
N VAL A 168 -0.29 -4.40 -8.27
CA VAL A 168 -0.35 -4.72 -6.85
C VAL A 168 -0.26 -6.23 -6.67
N LEU A 169 0.71 -6.68 -5.89
CA LEU A 169 0.97 -8.09 -5.62
C LEU A 169 0.85 -8.37 -4.12
N ASP A 170 -0.05 -9.27 -3.73
CA ASP A 170 -0.40 -9.54 -2.32
C ASP A 170 -0.56 -8.26 -1.47
N GLU A 171 -1.31 -7.29 -2.01
CA GLU A 171 -1.60 -5.97 -1.40
C GLU A 171 -0.40 -5.01 -1.26
N LEU A 172 0.73 -5.31 -1.91
CA LEU A 172 1.88 -4.43 -2.02
C LEU A 172 1.93 -3.79 -3.41
N GLN A 173 2.15 -2.48 -3.46
CA GLN A 173 2.37 -1.77 -4.71
C GLN A 173 3.75 -2.13 -5.25
N ASN A 174 3.83 -2.59 -6.50
CA ASN A 174 5.09 -2.92 -7.15
C ASN A 174 5.53 -1.83 -8.15
N LEU A 175 4.64 -1.50 -9.09
CA LEU A 175 4.96 -0.54 -10.15
C LEU A 175 3.68 0.06 -10.73
N ALA A 176 3.68 1.36 -11.00
CA ALA A 176 2.65 2.04 -11.79
C ALA A 176 3.18 2.52 -13.14
N GLU A 177 2.27 2.85 -14.06
CA GLU A 177 2.63 3.41 -15.37
C GLU A 177 3.42 4.72 -15.27
N ALA A 178 3.22 5.49 -14.19
CA ALA A 178 3.98 6.70 -13.89
C ALA A 178 5.39 6.44 -13.29
N ASP A 179 5.71 5.22 -12.90
CA ASP A 179 6.91 4.88 -12.12
C ASP A 179 8.14 4.55 -12.99
N LEU A 180 8.24 5.12 -14.21
CA LEU A 180 9.43 4.93 -15.06
C LEU A 180 10.73 5.25 -14.30
N ILE A 181 10.70 6.20 -13.37
CA ILE A 181 11.84 6.57 -12.54
C ILE A 181 12.40 5.39 -11.72
N TYR A 182 11.56 4.45 -11.28
CA TYR A 182 12.01 3.22 -10.61
C TYR A 182 12.90 2.41 -11.56
N THR A 183 12.40 2.14 -12.77
CA THR A 183 13.12 1.37 -13.79
C THR A 183 14.42 2.06 -14.20
N GLU A 184 14.38 3.38 -14.44
CA GLU A 184 15.57 4.16 -14.81
C GLU A 184 16.63 4.17 -13.71
N THR A 185 16.21 4.21 -12.44
CA THR A 185 17.12 4.17 -11.30
C THR A 185 17.71 2.78 -11.14
N LEU A 186 16.91 1.72 -11.25
CA LEU A 186 17.38 0.33 -11.15
C LEU A 186 18.42 0.02 -12.23
N MET A 187 18.20 0.50 -13.46
CA MET A 187 19.17 0.38 -14.56
C MET A 187 20.23 1.48 -14.58
N MET A 188 20.27 2.38 -13.58
CA MET A 188 21.23 3.50 -13.52
C MET A 188 21.37 4.22 -14.87
N ARG A 189 20.24 4.58 -15.49
CA ARG A 189 20.18 5.14 -16.84
C ARG A 189 21.15 6.33 -16.96
N GLY A 190 21.93 6.33 -18.03
CA GLY A 190 22.91 7.39 -18.31
C GLY A 190 24.23 7.28 -17.56
N VAL A 191 24.35 6.35 -16.60
CA VAL A 191 25.61 6.00 -15.93
C VAL A 191 26.19 4.71 -16.48
N GLU A 192 25.35 3.68 -16.63
CA GLU A 192 25.72 2.41 -17.24
C GLU A 192 25.51 2.42 -18.75
N GLN A 193 26.22 1.53 -19.46
CA GLN A 193 26.06 1.32 -20.91
C GLN A 193 25.70 -0.13 -21.18
N TYR A 194 24.52 -0.35 -21.76
CA TYR A 194 24.00 -1.70 -22.03
C TYR A 194 24.25 -2.20 -23.46
N GLU A 195 24.78 -1.35 -24.36
CA GLU A 195 25.09 -1.76 -25.74
C GLU A 195 26.04 -2.96 -25.79
N GLY A 196 25.62 -4.02 -26.49
CA GLY A 196 26.41 -5.24 -26.65
C GLY A 196 26.57 -6.09 -25.38
N LYS A 197 25.82 -5.80 -24.30
CA LYS A 197 25.91 -6.53 -23.02
C LYS A 197 25.02 -7.77 -22.97
N GLU A 198 25.50 -8.79 -22.27
CA GLU A 198 24.74 -10.00 -21.92
C GLU A 198 24.14 -9.82 -20.52
N ILE A 199 22.82 -9.84 -20.42
CA ILE A 199 22.07 -9.44 -19.22
C ILE A 199 21.11 -10.55 -18.80
N VAL A 200 20.96 -10.76 -17.49
CA VAL A 200 19.87 -11.57 -16.93
C VAL A 200 19.06 -10.77 -15.92
N ILE A 201 17.73 -10.83 -16.04
CA ILE A 201 16.77 -10.24 -15.10
C ILE A 201 16.12 -11.38 -14.32
N LEU A 202 16.09 -11.25 -12.99
CA LEU A 202 15.50 -12.20 -12.06
C LEU A 202 14.22 -11.56 -11.52
N GLY A 203 13.06 -12.05 -11.96
CA GLY A 203 11.76 -11.37 -11.78
C GLY A 203 11.45 -10.43 -12.96
N GLY A 204 10.94 -9.24 -12.64
CA GLY A 204 10.57 -8.22 -13.63
C GLY A 204 9.32 -8.57 -14.44
N GLY A 205 8.34 -9.25 -13.82
CA GLY A 205 7.10 -9.68 -14.47
C GLY A 205 6.25 -8.55 -15.06
N ASP A 206 6.47 -7.30 -14.65
CA ASP A 206 5.87 -6.11 -15.27
C ASP A 206 6.48 -5.80 -16.65
N GLY A 207 7.70 -6.26 -16.94
CA GLY A 207 8.38 -6.12 -18.21
C GLY A 207 8.99 -4.75 -18.50
N ALA A 208 8.90 -3.76 -17.60
CA ALA A 208 9.41 -2.42 -17.84
C ALA A 208 10.94 -2.41 -17.98
N LEU A 209 11.65 -3.10 -17.08
CA LEU A 209 13.11 -3.17 -17.14
C LEU A 209 13.60 -3.81 -18.44
N LEU A 210 12.97 -4.92 -18.85
CA LEU A 210 13.27 -5.56 -20.14
C LEU A 210 13.02 -4.59 -21.30
N TYR A 211 11.86 -3.92 -21.31
CA TYR A 211 11.50 -3.00 -22.38
C TYR A 211 12.45 -1.81 -22.48
N GLU A 212 12.89 -1.24 -21.36
CA GLU A 212 13.85 -0.13 -21.34
C GLU A 212 15.26 -0.56 -21.72
N LEU A 213 15.74 -1.71 -21.22
CA LEU A 213 17.06 -2.23 -21.58
C LEU A 213 17.19 -2.49 -23.09
N LEU A 214 16.13 -2.98 -23.75
CA LEU A 214 16.17 -3.27 -25.18
C LEU A 214 16.34 -2.01 -26.05
N LYS A 215 16.01 -0.83 -25.54
CA LYS A 215 16.24 0.45 -26.24
C LYS A 215 17.73 0.83 -26.30
N GLU A 216 18.57 0.19 -25.47
CA GLU A 216 20.02 0.43 -25.41
C GLU A 216 20.84 -0.62 -26.17
N ASN A 217 20.22 -1.37 -27.09
CA ASN A 217 20.87 -2.34 -27.98
C ASN A 217 21.76 -3.39 -27.26
N PRO A 218 21.25 -4.07 -26.22
CA PRO A 218 22.00 -5.14 -25.57
C PRO A 218 22.25 -6.29 -26.54
N LYS A 219 23.31 -7.05 -26.28
CA LYS A 219 23.60 -8.27 -27.05
C LYS A 219 22.49 -9.30 -26.82
N PHE A 220 22.14 -9.53 -25.57
CA PHE A 220 21.06 -10.44 -25.21
C PHE A 220 20.55 -10.18 -23.79
N VAL A 221 19.24 -10.19 -23.59
CA VAL A 221 18.59 -10.11 -22.28
C VAL A 221 17.77 -11.37 -22.03
N THR A 222 18.10 -12.13 -20.99
CA THR A 222 17.23 -13.22 -20.51
C THR A 222 16.44 -12.75 -19.29
N MET A 223 15.12 -12.77 -19.34
CA MET A 223 14.26 -12.47 -18.20
C MET A 223 13.67 -13.76 -17.62
N LEU A 224 13.77 -13.94 -16.30
CA LEU A 224 13.34 -15.14 -15.59
C LEU A 224 12.19 -14.78 -14.64
N GLU A 225 10.96 -15.11 -15.01
CA GLU A 225 9.76 -14.79 -14.22
C GLU A 225 9.02 -16.08 -13.86
N ILE A 226 8.65 -16.25 -12.60
CA ILE A 226 7.98 -17.47 -12.12
C ILE A 226 6.48 -17.44 -12.41
N ASP A 227 5.86 -16.25 -12.41
CA ASP A 227 4.43 -16.06 -12.46
C ASP A 227 3.95 -15.51 -13.82
N ASP A 228 3.51 -16.43 -14.69
CA ASP A 228 2.94 -16.08 -15.99
C ASP A 228 1.72 -15.17 -15.88
N LEU A 229 0.97 -15.23 -14.77
CA LEU A 229 -0.21 -14.40 -14.57
C LEU A 229 0.13 -12.92 -14.42
N VAL A 230 1.24 -12.60 -13.74
CA VAL A 230 1.73 -11.22 -13.59
C VAL A 230 2.01 -10.65 -14.97
N MET A 231 2.74 -11.39 -15.80
CA MET A 231 3.09 -10.93 -17.13
C MET A 231 1.87 -10.83 -18.06
N GLN A 232 0.90 -11.75 -17.96
CA GLN A 232 -0.34 -11.65 -18.73
C GLN A 232 -1.12 -10.38 -18.36
N ALA A 233 -1.26 -10.10 -17.06
CA ALA A 233 -1.96 -8.92 -16.57
C ALA A 233 -1.26 -7.62 -17.01
N CYS A 234 0.07 -7.55 -16.89
CA CYS A 234 0.85 -6.38 -17.30
C CYS A 234 0.84 -6.20 -18.83
N ASN A 235 0.93 -7.28 -19.60
CA ASN A 235 0.80 -7.21 -21.06
C ASN A 235 -0.57 -6.67 -21.51
N GLU A 236 -1.64 -7.02 -20.80
CA GLU A 236 -2.99 -6.56 -21.16
C GLU A 236 -3.23 -5.11 -20.72
N HIS A 237 -2.75 -4.73 -19.54
CA HIS A 237 -3.19 -3.50 -18.86
C HIS A 237 -2.09 -2.45 -18.65
N MET A 238 -0.82 -2.78 -18.86
CA MET A 238 0.31 -1.88 -18.60
C MET A 238 1.25 -1.78 -19.81
N LYS A 239 0.69 -1.83 -21.04
CA LYS A 239 1.46 -1.75 -22.29
C LYS A 239 2.34 -0.52 -22.42
N SER A 240 2.01 0.57 -21.72
CA SER A 240 2.80 1.81 -21.73
C SER A 240 4.23 1.61 -21.19
N ILE A 241 4.41 0.67 -20.24
CA ILE A 241 5.71 0.38 -19.62
C ILE A 241 6.40 -0.84 -20.23
N CYS A 242 5.66 -1.83 -20.76
CA CYS A 242 6.24 -3.08 -21.26
C CYS A 242 6.24 -3.21 -22.78
N GLY A 243 5.57 -2.31 -23.51
CA GLY A 243 5.43 -2.40 -24.96
C GLY A 243 4.81 -3.73 -25.39
N ASP A 244 5.53 -4.46 -26.25
CA ASP A 244 5.13 -5.76 -26.80
C ASP A 244 6.00 -6.93 -26.31
N VAL A 245 6.91 -6.69 -25.36
CA VAL A 245 7.93 -7.69 -24.99
C VAL A 245 7.31 -8.90 -24.29
N LEU A 246 6.29 -8.65 -23.46
CA LEU A 246 5.56 -9.67 -22.73
C LEU A 246 4.63 -10.49 -23.64
N GLU A 247 4.01 -9.87 -24.64
CA GLU A 247 3.19 -10.56 -25.64
C GLU A 247 4.03 -11.54 -26.46
N ARG A 248 5.20 -11.08 -26.95
CA ARG A 248 6.06 -11.88 -27.81
C ARG A 248 6.82 -12.97 -27.08
N ARG A 249 7.16 -12.76 -25.81
CA ARG A 249 8.01 -13.62 -24.96
C ARG A 249 9.44 -13.85 -25.47
N ASN A 250 9.74 -13.59 -26.73
CA ASN A 250 11.07 -13.71 -27.32
C ASN A 250 11.24 -12.72 -28.48
N GLY A 251 12.49 -12.43 -28.80
CA GLY A 251 12.87 -11.56 -29.89
C GLY A 251 14.31 -11.81 -30.33
N PRO A 252 14.86 -10.96 -31.21
CA PRO A 252 16.21 -11.15 -31.75
C PRO A 252 17.31 -11.06 -30.69
N ASN A 253 17.09 -10.27 -29.64
CA ASN A 253 18.07 -10.00 -28.58
C ASN A 253 17.49 -10.18 -27.17
N TYR A 254 16.40 -10.95 -27.03
CA TYR A 254 15.88 -11.33 -25.71
C TYR A 254 15.03 -12.58 -25.70
N GLU A 255 14.89 -13.18 -24.52
CA GLU A 255 13.93 -14.23 -24.23
C GLU A 255 13.37 -14.07 -22.81
N ILE A 256 12.12 -14.47 -22.61
CA ILE A 256 11.48 -14.62 -21.31
C ILE A 256 11.32 -16.11 -21.04
N ILE A 257 11.85 -16.59 -19.92
CA ILE A 257 11.72 -17.97 -19.46
C ILE A 257 10.80 -17.99 -18.24
N VAL A 258 9.67 -18.70 -18.37
CA VAL A 258 8.74 -18.88 -17.26
C VAL A 258 9.25 -19.98 -16.34
N GLY A 259 9.60 -19.63 -15.10
CA GLY A 259 10.04 -20.58 -14.08
C GLY A 259 10.88 -19.97 -12.97
N ASP A 260 11.28 -20.82 -12.03
CA ASP A 260 12.13 -20.43 -10.90
C ASP A 260 13.53 -20.02 -11.38
N CYS A 261 13.88 -18.76 -11.10
CA CYS A 261 15.17 -18.19 -11.49
C CYS A 261 16.36 -18.94 -10.88
N MET A 262 16.23 -19.55 -9.69
CA MET A 262 17.31 -20.30 -9.05
C MET A 262 17.70 -21.54 -9.85
N VAL A 263 16.73 -22.21 -10.47
CA VAL A 263 16.96 -23.37 -11.34
C VAL A 263 17.77 -22.93 -12.57
N ALA A 264 17.41 -21.81 -13.18
CA ALA A 264 18.11 -21.27 -14.34
C ALA A 264 19.53 -20.78 -13.99
N LEU A 265 19.72 -20.09 -12.87
CA LEU A 265 21.04 -19.66 -12.39
C LEU A 265 21.98 -20.84 -12.16
N GLN A 266 21.49 -21.91 -11.53
CA GLN A 266 22.26 -23.13 -11.33
C GLN A 266 22.67 -23.78 -12.66
N LYS A 267 21.76 -23.79 -13.64
CA LYS A 267 22.06 -24.28 -15.00
C LYS A 267 23.13 -23.43 -15.68
N TYR A 268 22.97 -22.11 -15.68
CA TYR A 268 23.95 -21.19 -16.28
C TYR A 268 25.33 -21.31 -15.65
N PHE A 269 25.40 -21.48 -14.33
CA PHE A 269 26.67 -21.73 -13.66
C PHE A 269 27.33 -23.04 -14.14
N LYS A 270 26.57 -24.14 -14.23
CA LYS A 270 27.08 -25.44 -14.72
C LYS A 270 27.55 -25.36 -16.17
N ASP A 271 26.83 -24.60 -17.00
CA ASP A 271 27.14 -24.39 -18.41
C ASP A 271 28.27 -23.37 -18.63
N GLY A 272 28.79 -22.75 -17.56
CA GLY A 272 29.82 -21.72 -17.63
C GLY A 272 29.36 -20.41 -18.27
N ARG A 273 28.04 -20.18 -18.40
CA ARG A 273 27.48 -18.94 -18.95
C ARG A 273 27.70 -17.79 -17.97
N LYS A 274 28.14 -16.65 -18.50
CA LYS A 274 28.49 -15.45 -17.73
C LYS A 274 27.81 -14.19 -18.27
N PHE A 275 27.32 -13.36 -17.36
CA PHE A 275 26.59 -12.12 -17.66
C PHE A 275 27.40 -10.90 -17.27
N ASP A 276 27.26 -9.83 -18.06
CA ASP A 276 27.76 -8.50 -17.75
C ASP A 276 26.93 -7.84 -16.63
N TYR A 277 25.61 -8.06 -16.65
CA TYR A 277 24.69 -7.56 -15.63
C TYR A 277 23.73 -8.65 -15.17
N VAL A 278 23.48 -8.66 -13.86
CA VAL A 278 22.41 -9.43 -13.22
C VAL A 278 21.50 -8.45 -12.48
N PHE A 279 20.22 -8.40 -12.85
CA PHE A 279 19.22 -7.60 -12.16
C PHE A 279 18.37 -8.47 -11.23
N GLY A 280 18.31 -8.12 -9.96
CA GLY A 280 17.31 -8.61 -9.02
C GLY A 280 16.10 -7.67 -9.03
N ASP A 281 15.03 -8.05 -9.70
CA ASP A 281 13.76 -7.31 -9.77
C ASP A 281 12.63 -8.22 -9.28
N LEU A 282 12.88 -8.83 -8.12
CA LEU A 282 11.94 -9.72 -7.44
C LEU A 282 10.92 -8.91 -6.66
N THR A 283 9.78 -9.51 -6.34
CA THR A 283 8.77 -8.90 -5.49
C THR A 283 9.36 -8.46 -4.14
N ASP A 284 8.97 -7.27 -3.69
CA ASP A 284 9.30 -6.79 -2.35
C ASP A 284 8.82 -7.78 -1.29
N VAL A 285 9.77 -8.34 -0.54
CA VAL A 285 9.45 -9.03 0.72
C VAL A 285 10.05 -8.19 1.84
N PRO A 286 9.25 -7.70 2.80
CA PRO A 286 9.74 -6.86 3.88
C PRO A 286 10.90 -7.54 4.61
N LEU A 287 12.09 -6.94 4.53
CA LEU A 287 13.26 -7.48 5.20
C LEU A 287 13.20 -7.15 6.69
N SER A 288 13.28 -8.18 7.53
CA SER A 288 13.56 -7.99 8.94
C SER A 288 14.90 -7.25 9.10
N PRO A 289 15.01 -6.24 9.99
CA PRO A 289 16.28 -5.56 10.23
C PRO A 289 17.35 -6.50 10.80
N THR A 290 16.95 -7.64 11.37
CA THR A 290 17.88 -8.67 11.85
C THR A 290 18.22 -9.60 10.69
N PRO A 291 19.50 -9.76 10.29
CA PRO A 291 19.93 -10.57 9.15
C PRO A 291 19.89 -12.08 9.45
N THR A 292 18.76 -12.57 9.94
CA THR A 292 18.53 -13.94 10.38
C THR A 292 17.15 -14.41 9.94
N GLY A 293 17.02 -15.69 9.61
CA GLY A 293 15.76 -16.32 9.23
C GLY A 293 15.72 -16.71 7.76
N GLU A 294 14.69 -17.47 7.40
CA GLU A 294 14.56 -18.11 6.09
C GLU A 294 14.63 -17.11 4.92
N LEU A 295 14.11 -15.90 5.10
CA LEU A 295 14.16 -14.84 4.08
C LEU A 295 15.60 -14.34 3.84
N TRP A 296 16.37 -14.13 4.89
CA TRP A 296 17.77 -13.71 4.77
C TRP A 296 18.66 -14.81 4.22
N ASP A 297 18.39 -16.08 4.59
CA ASP A 297 19.06 -17.22 4.00
C ASP A 297 18.74 -17.36 2.50
N PHE A 298 17.48 -17.11 2.11
CA PHE A 298 17.09 -17.05 0.71
C PHE A 298 17.84 -15.94 -0.05
N ILE A 299 17.87 -14.71 0.47
CA ILE A 299 18.58 -13.58 -0.16
C ILE A 299 20.07 -13.87 -0.30
N ARG A 300 20.71 -14.41 0.73
CA ARG A 300 22.11 -14.80 0.66
C ARG A 300 22.35 -15.85 -0.42
N THR A 301 21.52 -16.89 -0.45
CA THR A 301 21.61 -17.96 -1.46
C THR A 301 21.41 -17.41 -2.88
N PHE A 302 20.45 -16.50 -3.04
CA PHE A 302 20.14 -15.81 -4.28
C PHE A 302 21.30 -14.93 -4.77
N LEU A 303 21.89 -14.13 -3.88
CA LEU A 303 23.06 -13.30 -4.19
C LEU A 303 24.28 -14.15 -4.55
N GLU A 304 24.55 -15.23 -3.79
CA GLU A 304 25.64 -16.16 -4.08
C GLU A 304 25.47 -16.84 -5.46
N ALA A 305 24.26 -17.24 -5.82
CA ALA A 305 23.96 -17.81 -7.12
C ALA A 305 24.12 -16.78 -8.26
N SER A 306 23.68 -15.54 -8.02
CA SER A 306 23.82 -14.43 -8.96
C SER A 306 25.29 -14.09 -9.23
N PHE A 307 26.13 -14.00 -8.20
CA PHE A 307 27.57 -13.73 -8.37
C PHE A 307 28.32 -14.87 -9.07
N LYS A 308 27.86 -16.12 -8.94
CA LYS A 308 28.45 -17.25 -9.66
C LYS A 308 28.27 -17.17 -11.17
N VAL A 309 27.26 -16.46 -11.67
CA VAL A 309 27.04 -16.26 -13.11
C VAL A 309 27.51 -14.90 -13.60
N LEU A 310 28.04 -14.05 -12.71
CA LEU A 310 28.59 -12.75 -13.07
C LEU A 310 29.98 -12.88 -13.69
N ARG A 311 30.29 -12.01 -14.67
CA ARG A 311 31.67 -11.78 -15.12
C ARG A 311 32.50 -11.08 -14.02
N PRO A 312 33.84 -11.17 -14.06
CA PRO A 312 34.70 -10.52 -13.06
C PRO A 312 34.48 -9.00 -12.92
N ASP A 313 34.11 -8.33 -14.01
CA ASP A 313 33.80 -6.91 -14.12
C ASP A 313 32.29 -6.61 -14.20
N GLY A 314 31.45 -7.65 -14.05
CA GLY A 314 30.01 -7.50 -14.13
C GLY A 314 29.42 -6.83 -12.89
N LYS A 315 28.17 -6.39 -13.00
CA LYS A 315 27.45 -5.70 -11.93
C LYS A 315 26.16 -6.41 -11.57
N PHE A 316 25.90 -6.51 -10.27
CA PHE A 316 24.59 -6.90 -9.75
C PHE A 316 23.84 -5.65 -9.32
N MET A 317 22.59 -5.53 -9.76
CA MET A 317 21.75 -4.35 -9.53
C MET A 317 20.40 -4.82 -9.01
N THR A 318 19.89 -4.19 -7.97
CA THR A 318 18.61 -4.57 -7.33
C THR A 318 18.00 -3.35 -6.68
N HIS A 319 16.67 -3.34 -6.58
CA HIS A 319 16.00 -2.49 -5.60
C HIS A 319 16.23 -3.06 -4.18
N ALA A 320 15.94 -2.27 -3.16
CA ALA A 320 16.21 -2.65 -1.77
C ALA A 320 14.99 -2.39 -0.88
N ASN A 321 15.00 -1.32 -0.10
CA ASN A 321 13.89 -0.97 0.78
C ASN A 321 13.69 0.55 0.79
N GLY A 322 12.53 0.98 1.29
CA GLY A 322 12.31 2.38 1.62
C GLY A 322 13.38 2.89 2.61
N PRO A 323 13.89 4.12 2.45
CA PRO A 323 14.98 4.66 3.29
C PRO A 323 14.60 4.81 4.77
N THR A 324 13.31 4.67 5.12
CA THR A 324 12.77 4.77 6.48
C THR A 324 12.66 3.41 7.19
N VAL A 325 12.83 2.29 6.48
CA VAL A 325 12.70 0.91 7.01
C VAL A 325 13.75 0.59 8.10
N GLN A 326 14.77 1.43 8.29
CA GLN A 326 15.87 1.19 9.24
C GLN A 326 16.19 2.37 10.18
N ARG A 327 15.20 3.17 10.59
CA ARG A 327 15.42 4.25 11.58
C ARG A 327 14.59 4.09 12.86
N ARG A 328 14.77 2.98 13.58
CA ARG A 328 14.37 2.89 14.99
C ARG A 328 15.56 2.49 15.86
#